data_AF-A0A8T3XZY2-F1
#
_entry.id   AF-A0A8T3XZY2-F1
#
_cell.length_a   1.000
_cell.length_b   1.000
_cell.length_c   1.000
_cell.angle_alpha   90.00
_cell.angle_beta   90.00
_cell.angle_gamma   90.00
#
_symmetry.space_group_name_H-M   'P 1'
#
loop_
_entity.id
_entity.type
_entity.pdbx_description
1 polymer ?
#
loop_
_entity_poly.entity_id
_entity_poly.type
_entity_poly.pdbx_seq_one_letter_code
_entity_poly.pdbx_strand_id
1 'polypeptide(L)'
;MKKPYIKKIAEIAGFKIWYVNGYWIRKNLDPAFTNFGGHRHFEFIPKDELWIDKENGRTEAHYFIENFLAIQRELKKGETYPEAVETANKIEIRERNRSKFLKKIRKIKVKEKILKKIYKKPLFGKYTKNLKIKIVRGNLVRSLFYLDFTGGGHDKIYSFIPEDEIWIDDDVYKKERALVLIHELHERALMSKGWPYASTGQKVFTRKKQTEKRSAHFAAEGLEYWCRNHPKSIKRILLREIRENERLIKKSAQD
;
A
#
# COMPACT_ATOMS: atom_id res chain seq x y z
N MET A 1 -21.76 -6.66 17.72
CA MET A 1 -20.48 -5.91 17.84
C MET A 1 -20.63 -4.57 17.16
N LYS A 2 -20.19 -3.49 17.80
CA LYS A 2 -20.18 -2.15 17.19
C LYS A 2 -19.08 -2.09 16.12
N LYS A 3 -19.31 -1.34 15.04
CA LYS A 3 -18.26 -1.04 14.06
C LYS A 3 -17.05 -0.40 14.79
N PRO A 4 -15.80 -0.67 14.35
CA PRO A 4 -15.41 -1.38 13.12
C PRO A 4 -15.18 -2.90 13.29
N TYR A 5 -15.42 -3.46 14.47
CA TYR A 5 -15.11 -4.86 14.77
C TYR A 5 -15.92 -5.87 13.95
N ILE A 6 -15.24 -6.84 13.34
CA ILE A 6 -15.87 -7.97 12.66
C ILE A 6 -15.71 -9.24 13.50
N LYS A 7 -14.49 -9.58 13.91
CA LYS A 7 -14.20 -10.81 14.66
C LYS A 7 -12.89 -10.70 15.43
N LYS A 8 -12.90 -11.05 16.72
CA LYS A 8 -11.67 -11.29 17.48
C LYS A 8 -11.06 -12.60 17.00
N ILE A 9 -9.78 -12.58 16.65
CA ILE A 9 -9.09 -13.76 16.10
C ILE A 9 -8.10 -14.38 17.06
N ALA A 10 -7.55 -13.61 17.98
CA ALA A 10 -6.63 -14.10 19.00
C ALA A 10 -6.50 -13.10 20.15
N GLU A 11 -5.90 -13.57 21.24
CA GLU A 11 -5.34 -12.74 22.29
C GLU A 11 -3.94 -13.27 22.60
N ILE A 12 -2.92 -12.45 22.43
CA ILE A 12 -1.52 -12.86 22.51
C ILE A 12 -0.74 -11.81 23.27
N ALA A 13 -0.04 -12.22 24.34
CA ALA A 13 0.79 -11.34 25.16
C ALA A 13 0.05 -10.08 25.67
N GLY A 14 -1.25 -10.22 26.00
CA GLY A 14 -2.10 -9.12 26.46
C GLY A 14 -2.68 -8.23 25.35
N PHE A 15 -2.42 -8.53 24.07
CA PHE A 15 -3.00 -7.80 22.93
C PHE A 15 -4.17 -8.57 22.32
N LYS A 16 -5.30 -7.89 22.12
CA LYS A 16 -6.46 -8.42 21.39
C LYS A 16 -6.28 -8.17 19.90
N ILE A 17 -6.39 -9.23 19.11
CA ILE A 17 -6.19 -9.16 17.67
C ILE A 17 -7.56 -9.29 16.99
N TRP A 18 -7.89 -8.31 16.16
CA TRP A 18 -9.19 -8.19 15.53
C TRP A 18 -9.09 -8.16 14.01
N TYR A 19 -9.97 -8.90 13.35
CA TYR A 19 -10.41 -8.51 12.02
C TYR A 19 -11.41 -7.36 12.13
N VAL A 20 -11.18 -6.32 11.36
CA VAL A 20 -12.01 -5.10 11.30
C VAL A 20 -12.46 -4.80 9.88
N ASN A 21 -13.52 -4.01 9.75
CA ASN A 21 -14.00 -3.51 8.47
C ASN A 21 -13.12 -2.35 8.01
N GLY A 22 -12.10 -2.65 7.20
CA GLY A 22 -11.14 -1.63 6.75
C GLY A 22 -11.77 -0.56 5.86
N TYR A 23 -12.75 -0.95 5.02
CA TYR A 23 -13.51 0.00 4.21
C TYR A 23 -14.22 1.07 5.06
N TRP A 24 -14.84 0.65 6.17
CA TRP A 24 -15.50 1.58 7.09
C TRP A 24 -14.47 2.48 7.78
N ILE A 25 -13.34 1.93 8.22
CA ILE A 25 -12.27 2.73 8.85
C ILE A 25 -11.76 3.81 7.89
N ARG A 26 -11.40 3.45 6.65
CA ARG A 26 -10.93 4.41 5.64
C ARG A 26 -11.95 5.48 5.28
N LYS A 27 -13.23 5.15 5.37
CA LYS A 27 -14.32 6.10 5.07
C LYS A 27 -14.62 7.05 6.24
N ASN A 28 -14.47 6.60 7.49
CA ASN A 28 -15.03 7.33 8.64
C ASN A 28 -13.97 7.78 9.66
N LEU A 29 -12.77 7.18 9.66
CA LEU A 29 -11.73 7.44 10.65
C LEU A 29 -10.45 7.97 9.98
N ASP A 30 -9.77 7.16 9.18
CA ASP A 30 -8.52 7.56 8.52
C ASP A 30 -8.33 6.79 7.20
N PRO A 31 -8.29 7.47 6.04
CA PRO A 31 -8.12 6.84 4.72
C PRO A 31 -6.78 6.11 4.56
N ALA A 32 -5.78 6.42 5.39
CA ALA A 32 -4.47 5.76 5.36
C ALA A 32 -4.45 4.37 6.02
N PHE A 33 -5.54 3.91 6.64
CA PHE A 33 -5.61 2.54 7.17
C PHE A 33 -5.62 1.52 6.03
N THR A 34 -4.50 0.83 5.76
CA THR A 34 -4.37 -0.10 4.63
C THR A 34 -4.59 -1.57 5.02
N ASN A 35 -3.57 -2.27 5.49
CA ASN A 35 -3.59 -3.72 5.73
C ASN A 35 -3.79 -4.06 7.21
N PHE A 36 -3.12 -3.34 8.11
CA PHE A 36 -3.22 -3.50 9.55
C PHE A 36 -2.77 -2.22 10.28
N GLY A 37 -3.00 -2.15 11.58
CA GLY A 37 -2.50 -1.06 12.42
C GLY A 37 -2.75 -1.27 13.91
N GLY A 38 -1.99 -0.53 14.72
CA GLY A 38 -2.15 -0.46 16.17
C GLY A 38 -2.15 1.00 16.67
N HIS A 39 -2.40 1.19 17.97
CA HIS A 39 -2.59 2.51 18.60
C HIS A 39 -1.51 3.54 18.27
N ARG A 40 -0.23 3.14 18.21
CA ARG A 40 0.88 4.07 17.93
C ARG A 40 0.80 4.73 16.56
N HIS A 41 0.18 4.06 15.59
CA HIS A 41 0.02 4.60 14.24
C HIS A 41 -1.36 5.23 14.05
N PHE A 42 -2.38 4.63 14.68
CA PHE A 42 -3.75 5.09 14.63
C PHE A 42 -4.29 5.24 16.05
N GLU A 43 -4.31 6.47 16.57
CA GLU A 43 -4.71 6.75 17.96
C GLU A 43 -6.14 6.31 18.30
N PHE A 44 -7.01 6.18 17.28
CA PHE A 44 -8.36 5.65 17.43
C PHE A 44 -8.41 4.14 17.71
N ILE A 45 -7.31 3.41 17.50
CA ILE A 45 -7.18 1.99 17.86
C ILE A 45 -6.79 1.91 19.33
N PRO A 46 -7.47 1.12 20.18
CA PRO A 46 -7.08 0.97 21.58
C PRO A 46 -5.65 0.46 21.78
N LYS A 47 -5.00 0.86 22.89
CA LYS A 47 -3.59 0.56 23.20
C LYS A 47 -3.25 -0.93 23.25
N ASP A 48 -4.23 -1.75 23.63
CA ASP A 48 -4.14 -3.20 23.77
C ASP A 48 -4.65 -3.94 22.52
N GLU A 49 -4.79 -3.26 21.38
CA GLU A 49 -5.37 -3.86 20.17
C GLU A 49 -4.47 -3.77 18.93
N LEU A 50 -4.52 -4.85 18.14
CA LEU A 50 -4.04 -4.92 16.77
C LEU A 50 -5.24 -5.14 15.85
N TRP A 51 -5.42 -4.25 14.89
CA TRP A 51 -6.49 -4.35 13.90
C TRP A 51 -5.93 -4.77 12.56
N ILE A 52 -6.53 -5.79 11.95
CA ILE A 52 -6.18 -6.29 10.61
C ILE A 52 -7.40 -6.07 9.70
N ASP A 53 -7.19 -5.40 8.58
CA ASP A 53 -8.22 -5.23 7.56
C ASP A 53 -8.67 -6.61 7.06
N LYS A 54 -9.96 -6.91 7.20
CA LYS A 54 -10.52 -8.19 6.79
C LYS A 54 -10.44 -8.41 5.28
N GLU A 55 -10.59 -7.34 4.51
CA GLU A 55 -10.57 -7.33 3.06
C GLU A 55 -9.15 -7.36 2.49
N ASN A 56 -8.21 -6.60 3.09
CA ASN A 56 -6.88 -6.38 2.53
C ASN A 56 -5.73 -7.13 3.26
N GLY A 57 -5.93 -7.59 4.50
CA GLY A 57 -4.83 -8.11 5.34
C GLY A 57 -4.96 -9.59 5.73
N ARG A 58 -6.08 -10.24 5.40
CA ARG A 58 -6.44 -11.55 5.94
C ARG A 58 -5.43 -12.65 5.58
N THR A 59 -4.96 -12.68 4.34
CA THR A 59 -4.07 -13.70 3.77
C THR A 59 -2.68 -13.68 4.39
N GLU A 60 -2.24 -12.51 4.86
CA GLU A 60 -0.92 -12.25 5.44
C GLU A 60 -0.97 -11.93 6.93
N ALA A 61 -2.12 -12.13 7.57
CA ALA A 61 -2.35 -11.75 8.97
C ALA A 61 -1.26 -12.22 9.93
N HIS A 62 -0.71 -13.43 9.73
CA HIS A 62 0.39 -13.94 10.56
C HIS A 62 1.65 -13.06 10.51
N TYR A 63 2.05 -12.55 9.33
CA TYR A 63 3.20 -11.64 9.23
C TYR A 63 2.95 -10.35 10.01
N PHE A 64 1.75 -9.78 9.90
CA PHE A 64 1.38 -8.55 10.58
C PHE A 64 1.33 -8.71 12.10
N ILE A 65 0.83 -9.86 12.57
CA ILE A 65 0.79 -10.20 14.00
C ILE A 65 2.22 -10.34 14.54
N GLU A 66 3.07 -11.12 13.87
CA GLU A 66 4.46 -11.33 14.31
C GLU A 66 5.27 -10.03 14.28
N ASN A 67 5.11 -9.22 13.23
CA ASN A 67 5.75 -7.91 13.11
C ASN A 67 5.32 -7.00 14.27
N PHE A 68 4.02 -6.87 14.52
CA PHE A 68 3.49 -6.07 15.63
C PHE A 68 4.02 -6.56 16.99
N LEU A 69 3.96 -7.87 17.26
CA LEU A 69 4.43 -8.42 18.53
C LEU A 69 5.94 -8.24 18.72
N ALA A 70 6.73 -8.30 17.64
CA ALA A 70 8.16 -8.00 17.67
C ALA A 70 8.41 -6.52 18.01
N ILE A 71 7.69 -5.58 17.38
CA ILE A 71 7.76 -4.16 17.72
C ILE A 71 7.45 -3.94 19.21
N GLN A 72 6.36 -4.51 19.71
CA GLN A 72 5.96 -4.36 21.11
C GLN A 72 7.00 -4.94 22.08
N ARG A 73 7.67 -6.03 21.70
CA ARG A 73 8.75 -6.65 22.50
C ARG A 73 9.98 -5.75 22.58
N GLU A 74 10.44 -5.21 21.46
CA GLU A 74 11.61 -4.32 21.44
C GLU A 74 11.32 -3.01 22.20
N LEU A 75 10.13 -2.45 22.04
CA LEU A 75 9.71 -1.27 22.81
C LEU A 75 9.69 -1.54 24.32
N LYS A 76 9.32 -2.75 24.77
CA LYS A 76 9.36 -3.12 26.18
C LYS A 76 10.79 -3.17 26.74
N LYS A 77 11.80 -3.38 25.88
CA LYS A 77 13.22 -3.34 26.26
C LYS A 77 13.77 -1.90 26.31
N GLY A 78 13.00 -0.91 25.90
CA GLY A 78 13.42 0.50 25.88
C GLY A 78 13.95 0.99 24.53
N GLU A 79 13.92 0.15 23.49
CA GLU A 79 14.30 0.56 22.12
C GLU A 79 13.43 1.70 21.60
N THR A 80 13.98 2.54 20.73
CA THR A 80 13.17 3.55 20.05
C THR A 80 12.23 2.89 19.03
N TYR A 81 11.15 3.58 18.70
CA TYR A 81 10.18 3.05 17.74
C TYR A 81 10.78 2.74 16.35
N PRO A 82 11.63 3.60 15.76
CA PRO A 82 12.30 3.27 14.49
C PRO A 82 13.19 2.02 14.57
N GLU A 83 13.88 1.78 15.68
CA GLU A 83 14.74 0.60 15.89
C GLU A 83 13.90 -0.67 16.07
N ALA A 84 12.82 -0.57 16.83
CA ALA A 84 11.86 -1.67 17.02
C ALA A 84 11.25 -2.12 15.67
N VAL A 85 10.85 -1.16 14.83
CA VAL A 85 10.34 -1.41 13.47
C VAL A 85 11.39 -2.08 12.60
N GLU A 86 12.62 -1.56 12.60
CA GLU A 86 13.68 -2.14 11.78
C GLU A 86 13.94 -3.61 12.17
N THR A 87 13.95 -3.89 13.47
CA THR A 87 14.10 -5.24 14.01
C THR A 87 12.94 -6.15 13.60
N ALA A 88 11.70 -5.68 13.72
CA ALA A 88 10.52 -6.42 13.29
C ALA A 88 10.52 -6.72 11.78
N ASN A 89 10.91 -5.74 10.96
CA ASN A 89 11.03 -5.91 9.51
C ASN A 89 12.08 -6.97 9.15
N LYS A 90 13.22 -7.02 9.86
CA LYS A 90 14.22 -8.08 9.69
C LYS A 90 13.65 -9.46 10.01
N ILE A 91 12.83 -9.58 11.05
CA ILE A 91 12.15 -10.83 11.44
C ILE A 91 11.16 -11.25 10.35
N GLU A 92 10.30 -10.34 9.88
CA GLU A 92 9.32 -10.64 8.84
C GLU A 92 10.00 -11.05 7.52
N ILE A 93 11.05 -10.34 7.10
CA ILE A 93 11.84 -10.70 5.92
C ILE A 93 12.42 -12.11 6.08
N ARG A 94 12.97 -12.47 7.24
CA ARG A 94 13.48 -13.82 7.50
C ARG A 94 12.38 -14.87 7.38
N GLU A 95 11.19 -14.61 7.92
CA GLU A 95 10.07 -15.54 7.85
C GLU A 95 9.58 -15.73 6.41
N ARG A 96 9.37 -14.63 5.67
CA ARG A 96 9.01 -14.66 4.24
C ARG A 96 10.04 -15.48 3.45
N ASN A 97 11.32 -15.33 3.74
CA ASN A 97 12.41 -16.04 3.07
C ASN A 97 12.43 -17.56 3.29
N ARG A 98 11.70 -18.08 4.29
CA ARG A 98 11.59 -19.53 4.52
C ARG A 98 10.77 -20.23 3.44
N SER A 99 9.89 -19.50 2.76
CA SER A 99 9.04 -20.05 1.69
C SER A 99 9.87 -20.71 0.58
N LYS A 100 9.64 -22.01 0.35
CA LYS A 100 10.24 -22.78 -0.76
C LYS A 100 9.95 -22.12 -2.12
N PHE A 101 8.75 -21.55 -2.27
CA PHE A 101 8.36 -20.85 -3.48
C PHE A 101 9.22 -19.60 -3.74
N LEU A 102 9.46 -18.79 -2.70
CA LEU A 102 10.32 -17.60 -2.81
C LEU A 102 11.78 -17.99 -3.10
N LYS A 103 12.30 -19.04 -2.46
CA LYS A 103 13.63 -19.58 -2.76
C LYS A 103 13.76 -19.98 -4.24
N LYS A 104 12.72 -20.56 -4.84
CA LYS A 104 12.69 -20.89 -6.28
C LYS A 104 12.68 -19.64 -7.15
N ILE A 105 11.90 -18.62 -6.79
CA ILE A 105 11.82 -17.38 -7.57
C ILE A 105 13.14 -16.62 -7.54
N ARG A 106 13.82 -16.51 -6.40
CA ARG A 106 15.09 -15.79 -6.30
C ARG A 106 16.24 -16.40 -7.10
N LYS A 107 16.14 -17.69 -7.45
CA LYS A 107 17.08 -18.35 -8.36
C LYS A 107 16.89 -17.94 -9.83
N ILE A 108 15.77 -17.30 -10.17
CA ILE A 108 15.50 -16.82 -11.52
C ILE A 108 16.34 -15.56 -11.74
N LYS A 109 17.28 -15.61 -12.68
CA LYS A 109 18.13 -14.46 -13.05
C LYS A 109 17.44 -13.47 -14.00
N VAL A 110 16.42 -13.93 -14.73
CA VAL A 110 15.73 -13.16 -15.76
C VAL A 110 14.57 -12.37 -15.15
N LYS A 111 14.66 -11.03 -15.12
CA LYS A 111 13.69 -10.13 -14.50
C LYS A 111 12.28 -10.33 -15.04
N GLU A 112 12.13 -10.53 -16.34
CA GLU A 112 10.85 -10.72 -17.03
C GLU A 112 10.12 -11.98 -16.54
N LYS A 113 10.89 -13.04 -16.22
CA LYS A 113 10.32 -14.28 -15.65
C LYS A 113 9.81 -14.06 -14.23
N ILE A 114 10.48 -13.21 -13.43
CA ILE A 114 10.00 -12.81 -12.10
C ILE A 114 8.72 -11.99 -12.25
N LEU A 115 8.73 -10.98 -13.13
CA LEU A 115 7.57 -10.11 -13.39
C LEU A 115 6.33 -10.91 -13.82
N LYS A 116 6.49 -11.92 -14.69
CA LYS A 116 5.41 -12.84 -15.07
C LYS A 116 4.82 -13.62 -13.88
N LYS A 117 5.58 -13.86 -12.81
CA LYS A 117 5.08 -14.48 -11.58
C LYS A 117 4.38 -13.49 -10.66
N ILE A 118 4.66 -12.20 -10.80
CA ILE A 118 4.05 -11.12 -10.01
C ILE A 118 2.73 -10.68 -10.63
N TYR A 119 2.68 -10.55 -11.96
CA TYR A 119 1.47 -10.15 -12.66
C TYR A 119 0.35 -11.16 -12.47
N LYS A 120 -0.80 -10.66 -12.03
CA LYS A 120 -2.00 -11.47 -11.85
C LYS A 120 -2.97 -11.27 -13.02
N LYS A 121 -3.26 -10.01 -13.38
CA LYS A 121 -4.07 -9.67 -14.56
C LYS A 121 -3.93 -8.19 -14.96
N PRO A 122 -4.09 -7.86 -16.25
CA PRO A 122 -4.21 -6.46 -16.67
C PRO A 122 -5.54 -5.85 -16.19
N LEU A 123 -5.55 -4.53 -16.07
CA LEU A 123 -6.72 -3.72 -15.72
C LEU A 123 -6.83 -2.57 -16.72
N PHE A 124 -8.05 -2.16 -17.07
CA PHE A 124 -8.32 -1.01 -17.96
C PHE A 124 -7.61 -1.00 -19.32
N GLY A 125 -7.12 -2.14 -19.84
CA GLY A 125 -6.41 -2.18 -21.13
C GLY A 125 -7.21 -1.69 -22.35
N LYS A 126 -8.54 -1.57 -22.25
CA LYS A 126 -9.36 -0.93 -23.29
C LYS A 126 -9.33 0.61 -23.26
N TYR A 127 -8.76 1.20 -22.21
CA TYR A 127 -8.65 2.66 -22.02
C TYR A 127 -7.21 3.15 -22.04
N THR A 128 -6.23 2.25 -22.06
CA THR A 128 -4.82 2.56 -22.09
C THR A 128 -4.18 1.96 -23.33
N LYS A 129 -3.25 2.70 -23.95
CA LYS A 129 -2.46 2.24 -25.10
C LYS A 129 -1.01 2.07 -24.68
N ASN A 130 -0.45 3.09 -24.03
CA ASN A 130 0.96 3.11 -23.62
C ASN A 130 1.12 2.77 -22.14
N LEU A 131 0.18 3.21 -21.28
CA LEU A 131 0.19 2.92 -19.85
C LEU A 131 -0.31 1.50 -19.57
N LYS A 132 0.41 0.73 -18.75
CA LYS A 132 0.00 -0.62 -18.34
C LYS A 132 -0.43 -0.63 -16.87
N ILE A 133 -1.71 -0.83 -16.64
CA ILE A 133 -2.25 -0.97 -15.29
C ILE A 133 -2.44 -2.45 -14.98
N LYS A 134 -1.87 -2.94 -13.88
CA LYS A 134 -1.85 -4.37 -13.55
C LYS A 134 -2.26 -4.61 -12.11
N ILE A 135 -3.06 -5.64 -11.89
CA ILE A 135 -3.18 -6.25 -10.57
C ILE A 135 -2.02 -7.21 -10.39
N VAL A 136 -1.31 -7.08 -9.27
CA VAL A 136 -0.11 -7.85 -8.94
C VAL A 136 -0.30 -8.64 -7.67
N ARG A 137 0.51 -9.68 -7.47
CA ARG A 137 0.58 -10.44 -6.21
C ARG A 137 1.33 -9.60 -5.18
N GLY A 138 0.61 -8.83 -4.36
CA GLY A 138 1.20 -7.89 -3.39
C GLY A 138 2.14 -8.57 -2.42
N ASN A 139 1.75 -9.76 -1.93
CA ASN A 139 2.60 -10.57 -1.05
C ASN A 139 3.97 -10.90 -1.65
N LEU A 140 4.04 -11.11 -2.97
CA LEU A 140 5.26 -11.42 -3.69
C LEU A 140 6.10 -10.16 -3.90
N VAL A 141 5.46 -9.01 -4.15
CA VAL A 141 6.14 -7.70 -4.20
C VAL A 141 6.77 -7.38 -2.84
N ARG A 142 6.03 -7.53 -1.74
CA ARG A 142 6.54 -7.35 -0.37
C ARG A 142 7.71 -8.26 -0.03
N SER A 143 7.66 -9.50 -0.50
CA SER A 143 8.70 -10.49 -0.21
C SER A 143 9.96 -10.37 -1.08
N LEU A 144 9.87 -9.70 -2.24
CA LEU A 144 10.97 -9.59 -3.20
C LEU A 144 11.60 -8.20 -3.24
N PHE A 145 10.81 -7.15 -3.03
CA PHE A 145 11.23 -5.79 -3.35
C PHE A 145 11.04 -4.82 -2.19
N TYR A 146 9.81 -4.70 -1.67
CA TYR A 146 9.50 -3.64 -0.72
C TYR A 146 8.40 -4.02 0.26
N LEU A 147 8.76 -4.23 1.53
CA LEU A 147 7.89 -4.75 2.57
C LEU A 147 6.63 -3.90 2.78
N ASP A 148 6.75 -2.58 2.64
CA ASP A 148 5.63 -1.64 2.87
C ASP A 148 4.80 -1.38 1.61
N PHE A 149 5.01 -2.13 0.52
CA PHE A 149 4.12 -2.05 -0.65
C PHE A 149 2.70 -2.41 -0.23
N THR A 150 1.81 -1.42 -0.17
CA THR A 150 0.41 -1.57 0.25
C THR A 150 -0.48 -0.75 -0.69
N GLY A 151 -1.63 -1.29 -1.09
CA GLY A 151 -2.53 -0.59 -2.00
C GLY A 151 -2.08 -0.63 -3.46
N GLY A 152 -1.04 0.14 -3.80
CA GLY A 152 -0.55 0.32 -5.16
C GLY A 152 0.84 0.96 -5.22
N GLY A 153 1.28 1.23 -6.44
CA GLY A 153 2.53 1.94 -6.71
C GLY A 153 2.80 2.07 -8.20
N HIS A 154 3.74 2.95 -8.57
CA HIS A 154 4.12 3.17 -9.97
C HIS A 154 5.63 3.40 -10.17
N ASP A 155 6.03 3.33 -11.44
CA ASP A 155 7.41 3.48 -11.94
C ASP A 155 8.15 4.73 -11.45
N LYS A 156 7.45 5.88 -11.30
CA LYS A 156 8.08 7.12 -10.82
C LYS A 156 8.49 7.10 -9.34
N ILE A 157 8.02 6.13 -8.55
CA ILE A 157 8.38 5.97 -7.14
C ILE A 157 9.25 4.74 -6.94
N TYR A 158 8.86 3.63 -7.57
CA TYR A 158 9.48 2.34 -7.35
C TYR A 158 10.28 1.91 -8.57
N SER A 159 11.61 1.93 -8.45
CA SER A 159 12.52 1.50 -9.52
C SER A 159 12.38 0.02 -9.93
N PHE A 160 11.76 -0.81 -9.09
CA PHE A 160 11.45 -2.20 -9.42
C PHE A 160 10.20 -2.35 -10.31
N ILE A 161 9.35 -1.33 -10.38
CA ILE A 161 8.20 -1.27 -11.29
C ILE A 161 8.70 -0.81 -12.67
N PRO A 162 8.44 -1.56 -13.75
CA PRO A 162 8.85 -1.15 -15.08
C PRO A 162 8.22 0.19 -15.49
N GLU A 163 8.91 0.93 -16.35
CA GLU A 163 8.41 2.19 -16.89
C GLU A 163 7.00 2.04 -17.50
N ASP A 164 6.20 3.09 -17.31
CA ASP A 164 4.81 3.18 -17.76
C ASP A 164 3.89 2.08 -17.19
N GLU A 165 4.24 1.53 -16.03
CA GLU A 165 3.37 0.63 -15.28
C GLU A 165 2.86 1.23 -13.98
N ILE A 166 1.59 0.91 -13.68
CA ILE A 166 0.97 1.10 -12.37
C ILE A 166 0.53 -0.27 -11.86
N TRP A 167 0.93 -0.58 -10.65
CA TRP A 167 0.62 -1.85 -9.98
C TRP A 167 -0.40 -1.61 -8.87
N ILE A 168 -1.42 -2.47 -8.81
CA ILE A 168 -2.42 -2.49 -7.75
C ILE A 168 -2.31 -3.83 -7.03
N ASP A 169 -2.17 -3.79 -5.71
CA ASP A 169 -2.15 -4.98 -4.87
C ASP A 169 -3.46 -5.78 -5.03
N ASP A 170 -3.34 -7.09 -5.19
CA ASP A 170 -4.47 -7.98 -5.37
C ASP A 170 -5.37 -8.10 -4.14
N ASP A 171 -4.82 -7.80 -2.96
CA ASP A 171 -5.56 -7.77 -1.70
C ASP A 171 -6.41 -6.50 -1.56
N VAL A 172 -6.22 -5.45 -2.38
CA VAL A 172 -7.12 -4.28 -2.36
C VAL A 172 -8.55 -4.68 -2.67
N TYR A 173 -9.44 -4.30 -1.75
CA TYR A 173 -10.88 -4.50 -1.86
C TYR A 173 -11.40 -3.99 -3.21
N LYS A 174 -12.13 -4.85 -3.94
CA LYS A 174 -12.55 -4.59 -5.32
C LYS A 174 -13.25 -3.24 -5.52
N LYS A 175 -14.04 -2.78 -4.54
CA LYS A 175 -14.77 -1.51 -4.61
C LYS A 175 -13.88 -0.29 -4.43
N GLU A 176 -12.68 -0.45 -3.88
CA GLU A 176 -11.73 0.63 -3.64
C GLU A 176 -10.62 0.70 -4.70
N ARG A 177 -10.47 -0.31 -5.57
CA ARG A 177 -9.45 -0.30 -6.62
C ARG A 177 -9.49 0.92 -7.53
N ALA A 178 -10.68 1.46 -7.80
CA ALA A 178 -10.80 2.68 -8.60
C ALA A 178 -10.28 3.92 -7.85
N LEU A 179 -10.42 3.97 -6.53
CA LEU A 179 -9.91 5.05 -5.69
C LEU A 179 -8.39 4.98 -5.61
N VAL A 180 -7.84 3.80 -5.28
CA VAL A 180 -6.39 3.57 -5.28
C VAL A 180 -5.80 3.90 -6.65
N LEU A 181 -6.42 3.46 -7.74
CA LEU A 181 -5.93 3.78 -9.08
C LEU A 181 -5.99 5.28 -9.41
N ILE A 182 -7.00 6.01 -8.94
CA ILE A 182 -7.05 7.48 -9.09
C ILE A 182 -5.88 8.11 -8.35
N HIS A 183 -5.58 7.66 -7.13
CA HIS A 183 -4.41 8.10 -6.36
C HIS A 183 -3.13 7.89 -7.15
N GLU A 184 -2.84 6.65 -7.55
CA GLU A 184 -1.62 6.28 -8.28
C GLU A 184 -1.47 7.05 -9.60
N LEU A 185 -2.56 7.21 -10.37
CA LEU A 185 -2.52 7.93 -11.64
C LEU A 185 -2.23 9.42 -11.43
N HIS A 186 -2.86 10.02 -10.42
CA HIS A 186 -2.72 11.45 -10.16
C HIS A 186 -1.31 11.78 -9.66
N GLU A 187 -0.82 11.01 -8.70
CA GLU A 187 0.54 11.12 -8.17
C GLU A 187 1.57 10.98 -9.29
N ARG A 188 1.48 9.92 -10.10
CA ARG A 188 2.36 9.68 -11.24
C ARG A 188 2.36 10.83 -12.24
N ALA A 189 1.19 11.38 -12.55
CA ALA A 189 1.05 12.49 -13.49
C ALA A 189 1.70 13.77 -12.96
N LEU A 190 1.57 14.06 -11.66
CA LEU A 190 2.21 15.20 -11.03
C LEU A 190 3.74 15.03 -10.99
N MET A 191 4.22 13.84 -10.63
CA MET A 191 5.66 13.55 -10.63
C MET A 191 6.28 13.62 -12.02
N SER A 192 5.55 13.17 -13.05
CA SER A 192 5.96 13.33 -14.45
C SER A 192 6.04 14.80 -14.89
N LYS A 193 5.41 15.72 -14.14
CA LYS A 193 5.51 17.18 -14.32
C LYS A 193 6.55 17.82 -13.39
N GLY A 194 7.35 17.02 -12.68
CA GLY A 194 8.39 17.49 -11.78
C GLY A 194 7.93 17.84 -10.37
N TRP A 195 6.71 17.46 -9.95
CA TRP A 195 6.32 17.60 -8.55
C TRP A 195 7.09 16.59 -7.69
N PRO A 196 7.59 17.00 -6.51
CA PRO A 196 8.24 16.06 -5.61
C PRO A 196 7.19 15.08 -5.05
N TYR A 197 7.64 13.86 -4.76
CA TYR A 197 6.79 12.85 -4.11
C TYR A 197 6.33 13.32 -2.74
N ALA A 198 7.25 13.93 -1.96
CA ALA A 198 7.05 14.43 -0.60
C ALA A 198 5.86 13.77 0.11
N SER A 199 5.97 12.46 0.34
CA SER A 199 5.27 11.88 1.48
C SER A 199 5.82 12.56 2.73
N THR A 200 5.06 12.63 3.83
CA THR A 200 5.67 12.91 5.13
C THR A 200 6.78 11.88 5.34
N GLY A 201 7.99 12.24 4.95
CA GLY A 201 9.10 11.33 4.82
C GLY A 201 9.53 10.95 6.22
N GLN A 202 8.95 9.87 6.74
CA GLN A 202 9.35 9.28 7.99
C GLN A 202 8.73 7.88 8.13
N LYS A 203 9.36 6.89 7.47
CA LYS A 203 9.29 5.46 7.79
C LYS A 203 7.90 4.95 8.24
N VAL A 204 6.75 5.17 7.57
CA VAL A 204 5.42 4.71 8.09
C VAL A 204 5.04 5.24 9.51
N PHE A 205 5.93 5.89 10.26
CA PHE A 205 5.95 5.80 11.72
C PHE A 205 6.29 7.09 12.46
N THR A 206 6.53 8.18 11.75
CA THR A 206 6.67 9.49 12.38
C THR A 206 5.97 10.57 11.54
N ARG A 207 4.78 11.00 11.97
CA ARG A 207 4.08 12.15 11.37
C ARG A 207 4.74 13.43 11.90
N LYS A 208 5.76 13.97 11.21
CA LYS A 208 6.11 15.40 11.33
C LYS A 208 5.34 16.21 10.30
N LYS A 209 4.81 17.35 10.75
CA LYS A 209 4.08 18.35 9.96
C LYS A 209 5.04 18.95 8.92
N GLN A 210 4.79 18.75 7.62
CA GLN A 210 5.68 19.26 6.56
C GLN A 210 5.15 20.58 5.96
N THR A 211 6.10 21.42 5.58
CA THR A 211 5.99 22.82 5.15
C THR A 211 6.06 22.99 3.62
N GLU A 212 6.06 21.90 2.84
CA GLU A 212 6.11 21.96 1.38
C GLU A 212 4.73 22.26 0.77
N LYS A 213 4.64 23.37 0.02
CA LYS A 213 3.38 23.84 -0.60
C LYS A 213 2.86 22.93 -1.73
N ARG A 214 3.66 21.98 -2.24
CA ARG A 214 3.32 21.11 -3.40
C ARG A 214 3.94 19.72 -3.24
N SER A 215 3.13 18.71 -2.97
CA SER A 215 3.49 17.29 -2.92
C SER A 215 2.55 16.51 -3.84
N ALA A 216 3.10 15.64 -4.67
CA ALA A 216 2.31 14.76 -5.54
C ALA A 216 1.43 13.80 -4.72
N HIS A 217 1.99 13.25 -3.64
CA HIS A 217 1.28 12.30 -2.77
C HIS A 217 0.10 12.96 -2.05
N PHE A 218 0.31 14.11 -1.39
CA PHE A 218 -0.78 14.80 -0.67
C PHE A 218 -1.89 15.28 -1.61
N ALA A 219 -1.53 15.71 -2.83
CA ALA A 219 -2.52 16.06 -3.84
C ALA A 219 -3.36 14.85 -4.26
N ALA A 220 -2.73 13.69 -4.42
CA ALA A 220 -3.41 12.44 -4.73
C ALA A 220 -4.32 11.97 -3.57
N GLU A 221 -3.86 12.05 -2.32
CA GLU A 221 -4.70 11.76 -1.14
C GLU A 221 -5.93 12.67 -1.09
N GLY A 222 -5.76 13.98 -1.35
CA GLY A 222 -6.86 14.94 -1.40
C GLY A 222 -7.88 14.61 -2.48
N LEU A 223 -7.42 14.20 -3.68
CA LEU A 223 -8.30 13.78 -4.76
C LEU A 223 -9.03 12.47 -4.43
N GLU A 224 -8.33 11.50 -3.83
CA GLU A 224 -8.93 10.24 -3.38
C GLU A 224 -10.03 10.51 -2.34
N TYR A 225 -9.72 11.32 -1.32
CA TYR A 225 -10.67 11.71 -0.28
C TYR A 225 -11.91 12.40 -0.87
N TRP A 226 -11.71 13.30 -1.82
CA TRP A 226 -12.82 13.93 -2.53
C TRP A 226 -13.66 12.87 -3.28
N CYS A 227 -13.02 11.92 -3.97
CA CYS A 227 -13.71 10.85 -4.71
C CYS A 227 -14.49 9.90 -3.78
N ARG A 228 -13.98 9.61 -2.59
CA ARG A 228 -14.69 8.82 -1.55
C ARG A 228 -16.02 9.47 -1.15
N ASN A 229 -16.07 10.80 -1.12
CA ASN A 229 -17.26 11.59 -0.81
C ASN A 229 -18.14 11.89 -2.04
N HIS A 230 -17.63 11.68 -3.25
CA HIS A 230 -18.34 11.95 -4.51
C HIS A 230 -18.33 10.73 -5.45
N PRO A 231 -18.95 9.59 -5.06
CA PRO A 231 -18.83 8.33 -5.78
C PRO A 231 -19.33 8.38 -7.24
N LYS A 232 -20.31 9.25 -7.54
CA LYS A 232 -20.83 9.47 -8.90
C LYS A 232 -19.77 10.03 -9.86
N SER A 233 -18.74 10.70 -9.33
CA SER A 233 -17.68 11.34 -10.11
C SER A 233 -16.49 10.41 -10.42
N ILE A 234 -16.36 9.28 -9.72
CA ILE A 234 -15.20 8.38 -9.79
C ILE A 234 -14.90 7.97 -11.23
N LYS A 235 -15.90 7.51 -11.98
CA LYS A 235 -15.71 7.04 -13.37
C LYS A 235 -15.15 8.15 -14.26
N ARG A 236 -15.66 9.38 -14.12
CA ARG A 236 -15.22 10.54 -14.93
C ARG A 236 -13.78 10.92 -14.59
N ILE A 237 -13.44 10.99 -13.30
CA ILE A 237 -12.09 11.34 -12.83
C ILE A 237 -11.09 10.28 -13.25
N LEU A 238 -11.42 9.00 -13.04
CA LEU A 238 -10.55 7.90 -13.43
C LEU A 238 -10.18 7.96 -14.93
N LEU A 239 -11.17 8.18 -15.80
CA LEU A 239 -10.92 8.31 -17.24
C LEU A 239 -10.09 9.55 -17.58
N ARG A 240 -10.25 10.65 -16.84
CA ARG A 240 -9.43 11.87 -16.99
C ARG A 240 -7.97 11.58 -16.63
N GLU A 241 -7.71 10.98 -15.47
CA GLU A 241 -6.36 10.69 -15.00
C GLU A 241 -5.64 9.67 -15.90
N ILE A 242 -6.38 8.68 -16.44
CA ILE A 242 -5.84 7.75 -17.46
C ILE A 242 -5.39 8.52 -18.71
N ARG A 243 -6.23 9.40 -19.26
CA ARG A 243 -5.91 10.16 -20.47
C ARG A 243 -4.73 11.09 -20.26
N GLU A 244 -4.61 11.70 -19.08
CA GLU A 244 -3.49 12.57 -18.77
C GLU A 244 -2.17 11.80 -18.74
N ASN A 245 -2.14 10.61 -18.12
CA ASN A 245 -0.95 9.76 -18.13
C ASN A 245 -0.59 9.32 -19.55
N GLU A 246 -1.56 8.90 -20.38
CA GLU A 246 -1.32 8.56 -21.78
C GLU A 246 -0.71 9.73 -22.58
N ARG A 247 -1.17 10.96 -22.31
CA ARG A 247 -0.64 12.17 -22.95
C ARG A 247 0.81 12.43 -22.52
N LEU A 248 1.11 12.31 -21.23
CA LEU A 248 2.45 12.54 -20.69
C LEU A 248 3.46 11.54 -21.24
N ILE A 249 3.08 10.25 -21.35
CA ILE A 249 3.94 9.20 -21.92
C ILE A 249 4.25 9.48 -23.39
N LYS A 250 3.25 9.91 -24.16
CA LYS A 250 3.47 10.27 -25.57
C LYS A 250 4.41 11.44 -25.72
N LYS A 251 4.30 12.45 -24.84
CA LYS A 251 5.19 13.61 -24.87
C LYS A 251 6.63 13.21 -24.60
N SER A 252 6.88 12.39 -23.57
CA SER A 252 8.23 11.94 -23.23
C SER A 252 8.86 11.00 -24.26
N ALA A 253 8.08 10.42 -25.18
CA ALA A 253 8.59 9.59 -26.27
C ALA A 253 9.00 10.41 -27.51
N GLN A 254 8.70 11.72 -27.53
CA GLN A 254 9.03 12.65 -28.63
C GLN A 254 10.20 13.57 -28.29
N ASP A 255 10.57 13.65 -27.01
CA ASP A 255 11.72 14.38 -26.47
C ASP A 255 12.95 13.45 -26.41
#